data_AF-A0A8S3XME7-F1
#
_entry.id   AF-A0A8S3XME7-F1
#
_cell.length_a   1.000
_cell.length_b   1.000
_cell.length_c   1.000
_cell.angle_alpha   90.00
_cell.angle_beta   90.00
_cell.angle_gamma   90.00
#
_symmetry.space_group_name_H-M   'P 1'
#
loop_
_entity.id
_entity.type
_entity.pdbx_description
1 polymer ?
#
loop_
_entity_poly.entity_id
_entity_poly.type
_entity_poly.pdbx_seq_one_letter_code
_entity_poly.pdbx_strand_id
1 'polypeptide(L)'
;MVCFFYFRITALAGNDDVKRQLVKSGIVPIIVSLLTRYSSNPTASTLTLKCVAALTLREQGHSKEFLENGAPEAIVECLKIHPDVASVQKNGCWAIRNMVARCREYNSKFHELGIQSILDRSYDKFGKEFGFDVKSALRDLECEVKLDEQWTGKGVQMQQ
;
A
#
# COMPACT_ATOMS: atom_id res chain seq x y z
N MET A 1 -20.87 13.84 1.92
CA MET A 1 -19.80 14.74 2.40
C MET A 1 -18.41 14.08 2.44
N VAL A 2 -18.30 12.79 2.79
CA VAL A 2 -17.01 12.05 2.87
C VAL A 2 -16.31 11.87 1.50
N CYS A 3 -17.05 11.64 0.41
CA CYS A 3 -16.46 11.48 -0.94
C CYS A 3 -15.77 12.74 -1.49
N PHE A 4 -16.29 13.94 -1.19
CA PHE A 4 -15.72 15.20 -1.71
C PHE A 4 -14.38 15.55 -1.05
N PHE A 5 -14.21 15.20 0.23
CA PHE A 5 -12.94 15.37 0.94
C PHE A 5 -11.88 14.39 0.41
N TYR A 6 -12.29 13.15 0.13
CA TYR A 6 -11.41 12.09 -0.39
C TYR A 6 -10.85 12.35 -1.78
N PHE A 7 -11.70 12.82 -2.70
CA PHE A 7 -11.29 13.07 -4.09
C PHE A 7 -10.22 14.18 -4.17
N ARG A 8 -10.37 15.24 -3.36
CA ARG A 8 -9.42 16.37 -3.31
C ARG A 8 -8.05 15.98 -2.75
N ILE A 9 -7.96 15.12 -1.74
CA ILE A 9 -6.66 14.69 -1.19
C ILE A 9 -5.87 13.92 -2.24
N THR A 10 -6.49 12.99 -2.96
CA THR A 10 -5.77 12.22 -4.00
C THR A 10 -5.36 13.06 -5.21
N ALA A 11 -6.14 14.08 -5.57
CA ALA A 11 -5.79 15.02 -6.64
C ALA A 11 -4.68 16.00 -6.23
N LEU A 12 -4.63 16.41 -4.95
CA LEU A 12 -3.64 17.36 -4.42
C LEU A 12 -2.34 16.68 -3.95
N ALA A 13 -2.37 15.40 -3.61
CA ALA A 13 -1.20 14.60 -3.22
C ALA A 13 -0.24 14.29 -4.39
N GLY A 14 -0.40 14.91 -5.55
CA GLY A 14 0.71 15.01 -6.53
C GLY A 14 1.81 15.97 -6.06
N ASN A 15 1.45 16.96 -5.24
CA ASN A 15 2.34 17.97 -4.71
C ASN A 15 2.80 17.58 -3.29
N ASP A 16 4.11 17.35 -3.13
CA ASP A 16 4.69 16.89 -1.86
C ASP A 16 4.54 17.95 -0.75
N ASP A 17 4.49 19.25 -1.05
CA ASP A 17 4.27 20.30 -0.06
C ASP A 17 2.86 20.24 0.55
N VAL A 18 1.84 19.92 -0.26
CA VAL A 18 0.47 19.75 0.23
C VAL A 18 0.38 18.53 1.14
N LYS A 19 1.07 17.42 0.80
CA LYS A 19 1.12 16.24 1.67
C LYS A 19 1.71 16.59 3.04
N ARG A 20 2.83 17.32 3.05
CA ARG A 20 3.51 17.74 4.28
C ARG A 20 2.62 18.63 5.13
N GLN A 21 1.89 19.58 4.53
CA GLN A 21 0.93 20.41 5.27
C GLN A 21 -0.23 19.59 5.84
N LEU A 22 -0.76 18.63 5.08
CA LEU A 22 -1.82 17.74 5.53
C LEU A 22 -1.37 16.89 6.74
N VAL A 23 -0.19 16.29 6.67
CA VAL A 23 0.35 15.49 7.78
C VAL A 23 0.65 16.36 9.00
N LYS A 24 1.26 17.54 8.81
CA LYS A 24 1.44 18.53 9.88
C LYS A 24 0.13 18.98 10.53
N SER A 25 -0.99 18.93 9.81
CA SER A 25 -2.32 19.27 10.32
C SER A 25 -2.95 18.15 11.15
N GLY A 26 -2.27 17.02 11.34
CA GLY A 26 -2.77 15.90 12.15
C GLY A 26 -3.77 14.99 11.43
N ILE A 27 -3.73 14.93 10.09
CA ILE A 27 -4.68 14.12 9.31
C ILE A 27 -4.46 12.60 9.47
N VAL A 28 -3.26 12.17 9.88
CA VAL A 28 -2.86 10.75 9.95
C VAL A 28 -3.76 9.93 10.90
N PRO A 29 -3.94 10.30 12.18
CA PRO A 29 -4.86 9.59 13.07
C PRO A 29 -6.29 9.51 12.53
N ILE A 30 -6.75 10.57 11.84
CA ILE A 30 -8.09 10.62 11.25
C ILE A 30 -8.21 9.59 10.12
N ILE A 31 -7.21 9.49 9.24
CA ILE A 31 -7.20 8.52 8.14
C ILE A 31 -7.20 7.09 8.69
N VAL A 32 -6.38 6.80 9.70
CA VAL A 32 -6.35 5.45 10.32
C VAL A 32 -7.69 5.14 10.99
N SER A 33 -8.28 6.10 11.71
CA SER A 33 -9.61 5.95 12.31
C SER A 33 -10.71 5.73 11.27
N LEU A 34 -10.62 6.38 10.11
CA LEU A 34 -11.56 6.14 9.01
C LEU A 34 -11.42 4.72 8.45
N LEU A 35 -10.18 4.22 8.31
CA LEU A 35 -9.92 2.86 7.83
C LEU A 35 -10.50 1.81 8.77
N THR A 36 -10.35 1.99 10.08
CA THR A 36 -10.88 1.05 11.08
C THR A 36 -12.40 1.14 11.21
N ARG A 37 -12.97 2.35 11.22
CA ARG A 37 -14.42 2.57 11.37
C ARG A 37 -15.23 2.11 10.16
N TYR A 38 -14.71 2.34 8.96
CA TYR A 38 -15.38 1.99 7.71
C TYR A 38 -14.77 0.75 7.05
N SER A 39 -14.09 -0.08 7.84
CA SER A 39 -13.39 -1.29 7.38
C SER A 39 -14.31 -2.24 6.64
N SER A 40 -15.61 -2.32 6.97
CA SER A 40 -16.59 -3.16 6.26
C SER A 40 -17.07 -2.60 4.91
N ASN A 41 -16.83 -1.32 4.61
CA ASN A 41 -17.27 -0.71 3.36
C ASN A 41 -16.11 -0.72 2.33
N PRO A 42 -16.19 -1.53 1.26
CA PRO A 42 -15.07 -1.71 0.33
C PRO A 42 -14.70 -0.41 -0.41
N THR A 43 -15.66 0.46 -0.71
CA THR A 43 -15.41 1.73 -1.40
C THR A 43 -14.67 2.69 -0.48
N ALA A 44 -15.12 2.84 0.76
CA ALA A 44 -14.47 3.69 1.76
C ALA A 44 -13.06 3.20 2.05
N SER A 45 -12.89 1.88 2.26
CA SER A 45 -11.59 1.24 2.46
C SER A 45 -10.64 1.46 1.29
N THR A 46 -11.11 1.26 0.05
CA THR A 46 -10.31 1.50 -1.17
C THR A 46 -9.79 2.94 -1.23
N LEU A 47 -10.69 3.91 -1.01
CA LEU A 47 -10.33 5.32 -1.03
C LEU A 47 -9.32 5.64 0.09
N THR A 48 -9.53 5.09 1.28
CA THR A 48 -8.66 5.28 2.45
C THR A 48 -7.26 4.75 2.21
N LEU A 49 -7.13 3.51 1.72
CA LEU A 49 -5.85 2.92 1.36
C LEU A 49 -5.14 3.72 0.26
N LYS A 50 -5.89 4.24 -0.72
CA LYS A 50 -5.34 5.11 -1.76
C LYS A 50 -4.79 6.42 -1.17
N CYS A 51 -5.44 7.01 -0.17
CA CYS A 51 -4.93 8.18 0.53
C CYS A 51 -3.66 7.87 1.32
N VAL A 52 -3.61 6.75 2.04
CA VAL A 52 -2.38 6.31 2.73
C VAL A 52 -1.24 6.17 1.72
N ALA A 53 -1.46 5.42 0.64
CA ALA A 53 -0.47 5.23 -0.42
C ALA A 53 0.03 6.55 -1.01
N ALA A 54 -0.86 7.52 -1.23
CA ALA A 54 -0.50 8.82 -1.78
C ALA A 54 0.32 9.67 -0.80
N LEU A 55 -0.02 9.65 0.49
CA LEU A 55 0.67 10.42 1.52
C LEU A 55 2.05 9.87 1.87
N THR A 56 2.23 8.54 1.84
CA THR A 56 3.52 7.89 2.12
C THR A 56 4.45 7.86 0.91
N LEU A 57 3.94 8.11 -0.29
CA LEU A 57 4.74 8.15 -1.51
C LEU A 57 5.77 9.29 -1.46
N ARG A 58 7.06 8.92 -1.52
CA ARG A 58 8.27 9.77 -1.48
C ARG A 58 8.53 10.48 -0.15
N GLU A 59 7.75 10.23 0.90
CA GLU A 59 7.81 10.95 2.18
C GLU A 59 7.98 9.97 3.36
N GLN A 60 9.23 9.67 3.72
CA GLN A 60 9.57 8.71 4.80
C GLN A 60 9.04 9.16 6.18
N GLY A 61 9.04 10.46 6.45
CA GLY A 61 8.52 11.01 7.70
C GLY A 61 7.03 10.72 7.89
N HIS A 62 6.26 10.68 6.79
CA HIS A 62 4.84 10.32 6.86
C HIS A 62 4.66 8.83 7.18
N SER A 63 5.50 7.96 6.61
CA SER A 63 5.44 6.52 6.90
C SER A 63 5.63 6.23 8.38
N LYS A 64 6.53 6.96 9.05
CA LYS A 64 6.72 6.87 10.51
C LYS A 64 5.45 7.27 11.28
N GLU A 65 4.86 8.41 10.95
CA GLU A 65 3.62 8.88 11.57
C GLU A 65 2.48 7.85 11.41
N PHE A 66 2.33 7.28 10.20
CA PHE A 66 1.33 6.24 9.96
C PHE A 66 1.60 4.97 10.78
N LEU A 67 2.87 4.57 10.92
CA LEU A 67 3.26 3.43 11.77
C LEU A 67 2.87 3.67 13.24
N GLU A 68 3.26 4.82 13.79
CA GLU A 68 2.99 5.17 15.20
C GLU A 68 1.49 5.28 15.50
N ASN A 69 0.67 5.58 14.49
CA ASN A 69 -0.78 5.63 14.60
C ASN A 69 -1.49 4.27 14.33
N GLY A 70 -0.76 3.17 14.15
CA GLY A 70 -1.35 1.83 13.97
C GLY A 70 -1.91 1.55 12.57
N ALA A 71 -1.37 2.22 11.54
CA ALA A 71 -1.75 1.95 10.16
C ALA A 71 -1.48 0.50 9.71
N PRO A 72 -0.36 -0.18 10.09
CA PRO A 72 -0.12 -1.55 9.68
C PRO A 72 -1.25 -2.50 10.07
N GLU A 73 -1.72 -2.43 11.31
CA GLU A 73 -2.83 -3.21 11.84
C GLU A 73 -4.12 -2.94 11.06
N ALA A 74 -4.44 -1.66 10.86
CA ALA A 74 -5.66 -1.26 10.15
C ALA A 74 -5.65 -1.70 8.68
N ILE A 75 -4.50 -1.62 8.00
CA ILE A 75 -4.34 -2.07 6.61
C ILE A 75 -4.51 -3.59 6.53
N VAL A 76 -3.81 -4.35 7.39
CA VAL A 76 -3.87 -5.81 7.39
C VAL A 76 -5.29 -6.29 7.66
N GLU A 77 -5.96 -5.72 8.65
CA GLU A 77 -7.35 -6.07 8.97
C GLU A 77 -8.29 -5.76 7.80
N CYS A 78 -8.13 -4.60 7.17
CA CYS A 78 -8.91 -4.25 5.99
C CYS A 78 -8.71 -5.25 4.83
N LEU A 79 -7.49 -5.75 4.61
CA LEU A 79 -7.21 -6.75 3.60
C LEU A 79 -7.81 -8.12 3.94
N LYS A 80 -7.89 -8.48 5.23
CA LYS A 80 -8.55 -9.70 5.70
C LYS A 80 -10.08 -9.65 5.54
N ILE A 81 -10.69 -8.47 5.76
CA ILE A 81 -12.14 -8.28 5.60
C ILE A 81 -12.56 -8.34 4.12
N HIS A 82 -11.71 -7.86 3.21
CA HIS A 82 -12.02 -7.77 1.78
C HIS A 82 -11.09 -8.62 0.90
N PRO A 83 -11.00 -9.95 1.12
CA PRO A 83 -10.09 -10.81 0.35
C PRO A 83 -10.47 -10.87 -1.13
N ASP A 84 -11.74 -10.59 -1.45
CA ASP A 84 -12.32 -10.77 -2.78
C ASP A 84 -12.48 -9.45 -3.55
N VAL A 85 -12.06 -8.33 -2.97
CA VAL A 85 -12.21 -7.00 -3.59
C VAL A 85 -10.88 -6.53 -4.16
N ALA A 86 -10.72 -6.70 -5.47
CA ALA A 86 -9.51 -6.34 -6.22
C ALA A 86 -9.00 -4.91 -5.91
N SER A 87 -9.90 -3.93 -5.82
CA SER A 87 -9.51 -2.54 -5.54
C SER A 87 -8.93 -2.36 -4.13
N VAL A 88 -9.47 -3.04 -3.13
CA VAL A 88 -8.95 -2.98 -1.74
C VAL A 88 -7.58 -3.64 -1.69
N GLN A 89 -7.46 -4.85 -2.25
CA GLN A 89 -6.19 -5.58 -2.30
C GLN A 89 -5.09 -4.76 -2.99
N LYS A 90 -5.35 -4.25 -4.19
CA LYS A 90 -4.39 -3.46 -4.96
C LYS A 90 -3.94 -2.20 -4.22
N ASN A 91 -4.87 -1.41 -3.67
CA ASN A 91 -4.50 -0.18 -2.96
C ASN A 91 -3.81 -0.48 -1.63
N GLY A 92 -4.12 -1.59 -0.96
CA GLY A 92 -3.38 -2.06 0.21
C GLY A 92 -1.94 -2.41 -0.13
N CYS A 93 -1.70 -3.14 -1.23
CA CYS A 93 -0.34 -3.43 -1.71
C CYS A 93 0.46 -2.14 -1.95
N TRP A 94 -0.16 -1.13 -2.57
CA TRP A 94 0.49 0.16 -2.78
C TRP A 94 0.77 0.92 -1.49
N ALA A 95 -0.16 0.92 -0.53
CA ALA A 95 0.03 1.55 0.77
C ALA A 95 1.21 0.93 1.52
N ILE A 96 1.24 -0.40 1.61
CA ILE A 96 2.30 -1.16 2.27
C ILE A 96 3.64 -0.90 1.57
N ARG A 97 3.71 -1.10 0.25
CA ARG A 97 4.93 -0.87 -0.53
C ARG A 97 5.50 0.52 -0.28
N ASN A 98 4.66 1.56 -0.33
CA ASN A 98 5.12 2.93 -0.14
C ASN A 98 5.57 3.20 1.31
N MET A 99 4.94 2.57 2.31
CA MET A 99 5.37 2.66 3.71
C MET A 99 6.74 2.02 3.93
N VAL A 100 7.01 0.87 3.33
CA VAL A 100 8.20 0.06 3.62
C VAL A 100 9.39 0.30 2.68
N ALA A 101 9.15 0.82 1.47
CA ALA A 101 10.17 0.94 0.42
C ALA A 101 11.48 1.66 0.84
N ARG A 102 11.42 2.52 1.85
CA ARG A 102 12.60 3.23 2.41
C ARG A 102 12.72 3.12 3.92
N CYS A 103 11.90 2.29 4.55
CA CYS A 103 11.81 2.13 6.00
C CYS A 103 11.69 0.64 6.34
N ARG A 104 12.77 -0.12 6.10
CA ARG A 104 12.80 -1.59 6.30
C ARG A 104 12.57 -2.01 7.75
N GLU A 105 12.81 -1.12 8.69
CA GLU A 105 12.49 -1.31 10.11
C GLU A 105 10.99 -1.57 10.36
N TYR A 106 10.10 -1.22 9.41
CA TYR A 106 8.67 -1.47 9.49
C TYR A 106 8.27 -2.89 9.05
N ASN A 107 9.17 -3.62 8.37
CA ASN A 107 8.89 -4.95 7.83
C ASN A 107 8.53 -5.93 8.95
N SER A 108 9.25 -5.89 10.08
CA SER A 108 9.01 -6.73 11.26
C SER A 108 7.54 -6.66 11.69
N LYS A 109 6.99 -5.45 11.78
CA LYS A 109 5.59 -5.23 12.17
C LYS A 109 4.61 -5.85 11.19
N PHE A 110 4.86 -5.74 9.89
CA PHE A 110 4.02 -6.37 8.89
C PHE A 110 4.15 -7.91 8.88
N HIS A 111 5.34 -8.45 9.15
CA HIS A 111 5.55 -9.88 9.29
C HIS A 111 4.80 -10.46 10.50
N GLU A 112 4.85 -9.79 11.66
CA GLU A 112 4.10 -10.18 12.86
C GLU A 112 2.58 -10.27 12.59
N LEU A 113 2.07 -9.39 11.73
CA LEU A 113 0.67 -9.37 11.33
C LEU A 113 0.29 -10.43 10.27
N GLY A 114 1.27 -11.19 9.78
CA GLY A 114 1.08 -12.26 8.81
C GLY A 114 0.84 -11.79 7.38
N ILE A 115 1.38 -10.61 7.00
CA ILE A 115 1.09 -9.98 5.70
C ILE A 115 1.41 -10.87 4.49
N GLN A 116 2.45 -11.71 4.59
CA GLN A 116 2.93 -12.54 3.48
C GLN A 116 1.81 -13.46 2.97
N SER A 117 1.15 -14.17 3.88
CA SER A 117 0.04 -15.08 3.54
C SER A 117 -1.15 -14.38 2.87
N ILE A 118 -1.36 -13.10 3.19
CA ILE A 118 -2.44 -12.28 2.63
C ILE A 118 -2.08 -11.86 1.20
N LEU A 119 -0.85 -11.38 1.01
CA LEU A 119 -0.34 -10.98 -0.30
C LEU A 119 -0.22 -12.17 -1.25
N ASP A 120 0.22 -13.34 -0.78
CA ASP A 120 0.27 -14.57 -1.58
C ASP A 120 -1.14 -14.96 -2.06
N ARG A 121 -2.14 -14.95 -1.17
CA ARG A 121 -3.54 -15.19 -1.54
C ARG A 121 -4.05 -14.15 -2.54
N SER A 122 -3.69 -12.88 -2.36
CA SER A 122 -4.04 -11.84 -3.33
C SER A 122 -3.38 -12.07 -4.69
N TYR A 123 -2.15 -12.59 -4.72
CA TYR A 123 -1.45 -12.94 -5.96
C TYR A 123 -2.12 -14.12 -6.66
N ASP A 124 -2.46 -15.17 -5.93
CA ASP A 124 -3.15 -16.34 -6.48
C ASP A 124 -4.48 -15.96 -7.13
N LYS A 125 -5.21 -15.02 -6.49
CA LYS A 125 -6.52 -14.58 -6.98
C LYS A 125 -6.45 -13.54 -8.09
N PHE A 126 -5.62 -12.52 -7.93
CA PHE A 126 -5.60 -11.33 -8.80
C PHE A 126 -4.29 -11.15 -9.58
N GLY A 127 -3.45 -12.19 -9.64
CA GLY A 127 -2.14 -12.13 -10.27
C GLY A 127 -2.16 -11.67 -11.72
N LYS A 128 -3.24 -11.97 -12.47
CA LYS A 128 -3.44 -11.51 -13.86
C LYS A 128 -3.71 -10.00 -13.97
N GLU A 129 -4.24 -9.37 -12.94
CA GLU A 129 -4.64 -7.96 -12.97
C GLU A 129 -3.57 -7.03 -12.39
N PHE A 130 -2.96 -7.42 -11.27
CA PHE A 130 -1.97 -6.59 -10.57
C PHE A 130 -0.90 -7.42 -9.85
N GLY A 131 -0.58 -8.62 -10.36
CA GLY A 131 0.43 -9.50 -9.75
C GLY A 131 1.82 -8.85 -9.61
N PHE A 132 2.18 -7.94 -10.52
CA PHE A 132 3.41 -7.15 -10.41
C PHE A 132 3.44 -6.26 -9.16
N ASP A 133 2.30 -5.62 -8.83
CA ASP A 133 2.19 -4.77 -7.65
C ASP A 133 2.32 -5.59 -6.37
N VAL A 134 1.73 -6.79 -6.34
CA VAL A 134 1.83 -7.72 -5.21
C VAL A 134 3.27 -8.22 -5.03
N LYS A 135 3.92 -8.70 -6.10
CA LYS A 135 5.33 -9.12 -6.08
C LYS A 135 6.25 -7.99 -5.65
N SER A 136 5.97 -6.75 -6.07
CA SER A 136 6.74 -5.57 -5.64
C SER A 136 6.59 -5.30 -4.14
N ALA A 137 5.37 -5.41 -3.59
CA ALA A 137 5.15 -5.24 -2.16
C ALA A 137 5.84 -6.34 -1.34
N LEU A 138 5.74 -7.60 -1.77
CA LEU A 138 6.43 -8.73 -1.12
C LEU A 138 7.95 -8.55 -1.14
N ARG A 139 8.52 -8.09 -2.26
CA ARG A 139 9.95 -7.81 -2.37
C ARG A 139 10.40 -6.72 -1.39
N ASP A 140 9.66 -5.61 -1.31
CA ASP A 140 10.03 -4.48 -0.43
C ASP A 140 9.84 -4.82 1.06
N LEU A 141 8.94 -5.77 1.35
CA LEU A 141 8.79 -6.42 2.66
C LEU A 141 9.88 -7.47 2.96
N GLU A 142 10.80 -7.75 2.02
CA GLU A 142 11.81 -8.82 2.16
C GLU A 142 11.21 -10.22 2.38
N CYS A 143 9.97 -10.43 1.92
CA CYS A 143 9.36 -11.76 1.85
C CYS A 143 9.97 -12.58 0.71
N GLU A 144 9.88 -13.91 0.81
CA GLU A 144 10.31 -14.81 -0.25
C GLU A 144 9.40 -14.64 -1.49
N VAL A 145 9.95 -14.10 -2.58
CA VAL A 145 9.22 -13.91 -3.84
C VAL A 145 9.77 -14.86 -4.89
N LYS A 146 8.91 -15.69 -5.48
CA LYS A 146 9.22 -16.35 -6.75
C LYS A 146 9.21 -15.31 -7.86
N LEU A 147 10.37 -14.74 -8.14
CA LEU A 147 10.58 -13.83 -9.25
C LEU A 147 10.58 -14.65 -10.54
N ASP A 148 9.48 -14.58 -11.30
CA ASP A 148 9.51 -15.00 -12.70
C ASP A 148 10.23 -13.91 -13.49
N GLU A 149 11.46 -14.18 -13.90
CA GLU A 149 12.22 -13.27 -14.76
C GLU A 149 11.48 -13.10 -16.10
N GLN A 150 10.86 -11.94 -16.31
CA GLN A 150 10.18 -11.62 -17.57
C GLN A 150 11.15 -11.32 -18.72
N TRP A 151 12.45 -11.19 -18.45
CA TRP A 151 13.46 -10.88 -19.45
C TRP A 151 14.50 -12.01 -19.56
N THR A 152 14.20 -13.02 -20.38
CA THR A 152 15.25 -13.87 -20.95
C THR A 152 15.91 -13.06 -22.06
N GLY A 153 16.97 -12.33 -21.74
CA GLY A 153 17.79 -11.64 -22.74
C GLY A 153 18.39 -12.65 -23.70
N LYS A 154 17.72 -12.91 -24.83
CA LYS A 154 18.38 -13.57 -25.96
C LYS A 154 19.37 -12.55 -26.51
N GLY A 155 20.62 -12.65 -26.07
CA GLY A 155 21.71 -11.81 -26.54
C GLY A 155 21.77 -11.85 -28.06
N VAL A 156 21.34 -10.78 -28.70
CA VAL A 156 21.56 -10.59 -30.14
C VAL A 156 23.04 -10.22 -30.27
N GLN A 157 23.84 -11.17 -30.76
CA GLN A 157 25.22 -10.88 -31.15
C GLN A 157 25.16 -9.85 -32.29
N MET A 158 25.70 -8.66 -32.05
CA MET A 158 25.93 -7.69 -33.12
C MET A 158 27.10 -8.20 -33.97
N GLN A 159 26.83 -8.55 -35.23
CA GLN A 159 27.89 -8.79 -36.21
C GLN A 159 28.54 -7.45 -36.57
N GLN A 160 29.86 -7.37 -36.39
CA GLN A 160 30.71 -6.28 -36.89
C GLN A 160 30.94 -6.42 -38.39
#